data_AF-A0A524CL44-F1
#
_entry.id   AF-A0A524CL44-F1
#
_cell.length_a   1.000
_cell.length_b   1.000
_cell.length_c   1.000
_cell.angle_alpha   90.00
_cell.angle_beta   90.00
_cell.angle_gamma   90.00
#
_symmetry.space_group_name_H-M   'P 1'
#
loop_
_entity.id
_entity.type
_entity.pdbx_description
1 polymer ?
#
loop_
_entity_poly.entity_id
_entity_poly.type
_entity_poly.pdbx_seq_one_letter_code
_entity_poly.pdbx_strand_id
1 'polypeptide(L)'
;MVVNEDIRSETLKIMTKYGFWAIYKEYMQGVAGYIRSKNSKLYCEILFPKNYPKQKAIFKFPKRVSSKIMQKYVEISKRENATPFRIINELKPIIKDLPPYGVILEEQLDAEIERIKIYYTVSYSKDKYLLKVKFESPKSFYYSVELDLHNYPKSIKLTFSKDLEKILGKPTSLDLIKNWDRRNPLDILEIIDYINKSIRNHRESITNDQKISINNLNIVSNDSKIIKDLTFHILSGELVGIYSENSEIIDQFFKCFTGQQSYTGEIRIFDKDIRKSNLNIFYLDFTKNQIYELFNIDTNVNIKKAFKTIKDAKRNSKIIDNIISIVQLDTIKKTKIRSLNKSQIYRLVLGLSVISIPDLILINKPEFDLNDTEQKKIWRIIKELNEEYYITAIIYSETSYIQNSNIILQIHQGELIDFGTHDKLISLLPTTEIIVLQLNQHTKQDIKNIQNIDGIKFIIEERKDEKYRIFTGHNSSQIIKTLFKELGDKIFNLSKEKPGLIDVIPYLRYKKRIS
;
A
#
# COMPACT_ATOMS: atom_id res chain seq x y z
N MET A 1 29.06 24.76 31.64
CA MET A 1 28.78 23.94 30.45
C MET A 1 28.75 22.49 30.90
N VAL A 2 27.62 21.81 30.75
CA VAL A 2 27.56 20.35 30.80
C VAL A 2 26.94 19.96 29.47
N VAL A 3 27.76 19.39 28.59
CA VAL A 3 27.37 18.91 27.27
C VAL A 3 26.94 17.47 27.48
N ASN A 4 25.69 17.16 27.15
CA ASN A 4 25.20 15.79 27.13
C ASN A 4 25.18 15.36 25.66
N GLU A 5 25.98 14.34 25.35
CA GLU A 5 26.13 13.76 24.02
C GLU A 5 24.92 12.89 23.70
N ASP A 6 23.98 13.47 22.95
CA ASP A 6 23.20 12.81 21.91
C ASP A 6 22.21 13.84 21.39
N ILE A 7 22.38 14.28 20.14
CA ILE A 7 21.32 14.70 19.19
C ILE A 7 21.96 15.42 17.99
N ARG A 8 21.62 14.92 16.81
CA ARG A 8 21.83 15.53 15.49
C ARG A 8 21.38 17.00 15.46
N SER A 9 22.21 17.82 14.81
CA SER A 9 22.13 19.27 14.55
C SER A 9 22.41 20.20 15.75
N GLU A 10 23.52 20.95 15.64
CA GLU A 10 24.06 21.88 16.64
C GLU A 10 23.00 22.88 17.12
N THR A 11 22.36 22.57 18.26
CA THR A 11 21.42 23.49 18.91
C THR A 11 22.15 24.24 20.02
N LEU A 12 22.60 25.47 19.75
CA LEU A 12 23.10 26.37 20.79
C LEU A 12 21.94 26.78 21.70
N LYS A 13 22.00 26.41 22.99
CA LYS A 13 20.99 26.73 24.01
C LYS A 13 21.57 27.68 25.06
N ILE A 14 21.18 28.95 25.02
CA ILE A 14 21.58 29.95 26.03
C ILE A 14 20.38 30.27 26.91
N MET A 15 20.46 29.95 28.21
CA MET A 15 19.42 30.27 29.19
C MET A 15 19.36 31.78 29.39
N THR A 16 18.24 32.40 29.03
CA THR A 16 18.00 33.82 29.22
C THR A 16 17.56 34.10 30.66
N LYS A 17 17.76 35.34 31.12
CA LYS A 17 17.27 35.83 32.43
C LYS A 17 15.75 35.72 32.63
N TYR A 18 15.00 35.37 31.59
CA TYR A 18 13.55 35.23 31.60
C TYR A 18 13.07 33.76 31.65
N GLY A 19 13.98 32.79 31.80
CA GLY A 19 13.63 31.37 31.93
C GLY A 19 13.34 30.64 30.62
N PHE A 20 13.74 31.24 29.49
CA PHE A 20 13.67 30.62 28.16
C PHE A 20 15.08 30.42 27.59
N TRP A 21 15.28 29.38 26.79
CA TRP A 21 16.49 29.12 26.01
C TRP A 21 16.45 29.86 24.67
N ALA A 22 17.46 30.66 24.35
CA ALA A 22 17.71 31.01 22.96
C ALA A 22 18.13 29.73 22.21
N ILE A 23 17.55 29.47 21.04
CA ILE A 23 17.83 28.31 20.20
C ILE A 23 18.26 28.74 18.80
N TYR A 24 19.29 28.10 18.28
CA TYR A 24 19.71 28.21 16.89
C TYR A 24 19.60 26.84 16.22
N LYS A 25 18.90 26.73 15.09
CA LYS A 25 18.72 25.48 14.33
C LYS A 25 18.76 25.80 12.83
N GLU A 26 19.70 25.24 12.08
CA GLU A 26 19.73 25.28 10.60
C GLU A 26 19.25 26.62 10.00
N TYR A 27 19.96 27.71 10.32
CA TYR A 27 19.67 29.08 9.84
C TYR A 27 18.38 29.73 10.39
N MET A 28 17.77 29.17 11.43
CA MET A 28 16.69 29.77 12.20
C MET A 28 17.18 30.13 13.61
N GLN A 29 16.77 31.31 14.07
CA GLN A 29 17.05 31.79 15.42
C GLN A 29 15.75 31.92 16.20
N GLY A 30 15.72 31.53 17.46
CA GLY A 30 14.48 31.45 18.18
C GLY A 30 14.62 31.39 19.68
N VAL A 31 13.48 31.20 20.34
CA VAL A 31 13.39 31.02 21.78
C VAL A 31 12.55 29.78 22.06
N ALA A 32 13.06 28.88 22.89
CA ALA A 32 12.35 27.74 23.43
C ALA A 32 12.19 27.89 24.95
N GLY A 33 11.11 27.37 25.51
CA GLY A 33 10.96 27.37 26.96
C GLY A 33 9.70 26.67 27.43
N TYR A 34 9.55 26.61 28.74
CA TYR A 34 8.35 26.07 29.36
C TYR A 34 7.44 27.21 29.83
N ILE A 35 6.21 27.25 29.33
CA ILE A 35 5.17 28.14 29.82
C ILE A 35 4.29 27.36 30.82
N ARG A 36 4.11 27.92 32.01
CA ARG A 36 3.31 27.29 33.07
C ARG A 36 1.83 27.64 32.87
N SER A 37 0.98 26.63 32.68
CA SER A 37 -0.48 26.74 32.78
C SER A 37 -0.91 26.61 34.25
N LYS A 38 -2.22 26.67 34.54
CA LYS A 38 -2.77 26.44 35.89
C LYS A 38 -2.15 25.23 36.60
N ASN A 39 -1.95 24.09 35.91
CA ASN A 39 -1.43 22.85 36.51
C ASN A 39 -0.38 22.08 35.66
N SER A 40 0.21 22.67 34.61
CA SER A 40 1.22 21.99 33.76
C SER A 40 2.33 22.91 33.25
N LYS A 41 3.45 22.33 32.78
CA LYS A 41 4.52 23.04 32.05
C LYS A 41 4.45 22.65 30.57
N LEU A 42 4.26 23.63 29.69
CA LEU A 42 4.13 23.46 28.25
C LEU A 42 5.42 23.85 27.56
N TYR A 43 6.10 22.92 26.89
CA TYR A 43 7.26 23.26 26.08
C TYR A 43 6.82 23.94 24.79
N CYS A 44 7.43 25.07 24.42
CA CYS A 44 7.19 25.74 23.16
C CYS A 44 8.49 26.22 22.54
N GLU A 45 8.56 26.24 21.21
CA GLU A 45 9.63 26.87 20.44
C GLU A 45 9.02 27.90 19.46
N ILE A 46 9.57 29.11 19.44
CA ILE A 46 9.31 30.08 18.38
C ILE A 46 10.61 30.27 17.61
N LEU A 47 10.61 29.89 16.34
CA LEU A 47 11.75 29.95 15.43
C LEU A 47 11.51 31.04 14.39
N PHE A 48 12.46 31.94 14.22
CA PHE A 48 12.45 32.98 13.20
C PHE A 48 13.47 32.60 12.11
N PRO A 49 13.05 32.55 10.84
CA PRO A 49 13.98 32.39 9.73
C PRO A 49 14.84 33.64 9.58
N LYS A 50 16.06 33.50 9.03
CA LYS A 50 16.99 34.63 8.75
C LYS A 50 16.35 35.79 7.96
N ASN A 51 15.37 35.50 7.10
CA ASN A 51 14.72 36.47 6.21
C ASN A 51 13.38 37.00 6.75
N TYR A 52 13.16 36.95 8.07
CA TYR A 52 12.00 37.58 8.72
C TYR A 52 11.99 39.10 8.47
N PRO A 53 10.83 39.75 8.19
CA PRO A 53 9.45 39.23 8.21
C PRO A 53 8.95 38.64 6.89
N LYS A 54 9.77 38.54 5.82
CA LYS A 54 9.33 37.98 4.52
C LYS A 54 8.88 36.52 4.63
N GLN A 55 9.56 35.74 5.48
CA GLN A 55 9.15 34.40 5.86
C GLN A 55 8.65 34.42 7.31
N LYS A 56 7.45 33.90 7.55
CA LYS A 56 6.78 33.93 8.85
C LYS A 56 7.57 33.13 9.88
N ALA A 57 7.51 33.57 11.14
CA ALA A 57 8.00 32.78 12.26
C ALA A 57 7.27 31.43 12.32
N ILE A 58 8.00 30.38 12.73
CA ILE A 58 7.48 29.04 12.96
C ILE A 58 7.26 28.89 14.46
N PHE A 59 6.02 28.63 14.85
CA PHE A 59 5.70 28.29 16.23
C PHE A 59 5.51 26.79 16.35
N LYS A 60 6.49 26.13 16.96
CA LYS A 60 6.39 24.73 17.37
C LYS A 60 5.87 24.68 18.79
N PHE A 61 4.58 24.48 18.92
CA PHE A 61 3.94 24.07 20.16
C PHE A 61 3.70 22.55 20.09
N PRO A 62 3.48 21.85 21.21
CA PRO A 62 3.05 20.46 21.15
C PRO A 62 1.76 20.39 20.32
N LYS A 63 1.67 19.41 19.41
CA LYS A 63 0.47 19.16 18.60
C LYS A 63 -0.73 19.21 19.56
N ARG A 64 -1.73 20.06 19.27
CA ARG A 64 -2.98 20.32 20.05
C ARG A 64 -2.97 21.57 20.93
N VAL A 65 -2.89 22.72 20.27
CA VAL A 65 -3.31 24.00 20.85
C VAL A 65 -4.70 24.35 20.33
N SER A 66 -5.52 25.04 21.13
CA SER A 66 -6.82 25.52 20.66
C SER A 66 -6.66 26.39 19.42
N SER A 67 -7.63 26.31 18.49
CA SER A 67 -7.71 27.16 17.29
C SER A 67 -7.55 28.65 17.63
N LYS A 68 -8.05 29.06 18.80
CA LYS A 68 -7.91 30.40 19.38
C LYS A 68 -6.46 30.84 19.60
N ILE A 69 -5.58 29.94 20.06
CA ILE A 69 -4.16 30.27 20.25
C ILE A 69 -3.43 30.34 18.92
N MET A 70 -3.73 29.44 17.98
CA MET A 70 -3.15 29.51 16.64
C MET A 70 -3.62 30.76 15.89
N GLN A 71 -4.88 31.15 16.02
CA GLN A 71 -5.41 32.41 15.48
C GLN A 71 -4.72 33.62 16.11
N LYS A 72 -4.57 33.66 17.44
CA LYS A 72 -3.87 34.75 18.12
C LYS A 72 -2.39 34.79 17.74
N TYR A 73 -1.73 33.64 17.62
CA TYR A 73 -0.35 33.55 17.15
C TYR A 73 -0.21 34.10 15.73
N VAL A 74 -1.09 33.72 14.80
CA VAL A 74 -1.10 34.22 13.42
C VAL A 74 -1.35 35.73 13.39
N GLU A 75 -2.20 36.26 14.29
CA GLU A 75 -2.44 37.70 14.42
C GLU A 75 -1.18 38.44 14.90
N ILE A 76 -0.52 37.95 15.96
CA ILE A 76 0.66 38.60 16.54
C ILE A 76 1.87 38.50 15.59
N SER A 77 2.11 37.33 14.99
CA SER A 77 3.27 37.06 14.12
C SER A 77 3.27 37.86 12.80
N LYS A 78 2.14 38.50 12.45
CA LYS A 78 2.03 39.37 11.26
C LYS A 78 2.38 40.83 11.55
N ARG A 79 2.56 41.21 12.82
CA ARG A 79 2.86 42.61 13.20
C ARG A 79 4.33 42.93 12.91
N GLU A 80 4.61 44.11 12.40
CA GLU A 80 5.97 44.57 12.06
C GLU A 80 6.94 44.53 13.26
N ASN A 81 6.39 44.67 14.47
CA ASN A 81 7.13 44.74 15.71
C ASN A 81 7.15 43.42 16.50
N ALA A 82 6.73 42.30 15.89
CA ALA A 82 6.64 41.02 16.56
C ALA A 82 8.03 40.42 16.83
N THR A 83 8.31 40.14 18.10
CA THR A 83 9.54 39.50 18.59
C THR A 83 9.19 38.20 19.33
N PRO A 84 10.12 37.24 19.47
CA PRO A 84 9.86 36.02 20.25
C PRO A 84 9.31 36.34 21.65
N PHE A 85 9.86 37.37 22.30
CA PHE A 85 9.44 37.79 23.63
C PHE A 85 8.02 38.37 23.66
N ARG A 86 7.63 39.18 22.66
CA ARG A 86 6.25 39.72 22.55
C ARG A 86 5.24 38.62 22.27
N ILE A 87 5.56 37.73 21.33
CA ILE A 87 4.70 36.57 21.02
C ILE A 87 4.49 35.73 22.28
N ILE A 88 5.56 35.43 23.04
CA ILE A 88 5.45 34.68 24.30
C ILE A 88 4.57 35.44 25.30
N ASN A 89 4.82 36.73 25.54
CA ASN A 89 4.11 37.49 26.56
C ASN A 89 2.63 37.72 26.23
N GLU A 90 2.28 37.88 24.96
CA GLU A 90 0.88 38.03 24.52
C GLU A 90 0.14 36.69 24.46
N LEU A 91 0.84 35.58 24.23
CA LEU A 91 0.25 34.23 24.32
C LEU A 91 0.16 33.73 25.76
N LYS A 92 1.03 34.20 26.67
CA LYS A 92 1.11 33.78 28.08
C LYS A 92 -0.22 33.82 28.85
N PRO A 93 -1.08 34.84 28.72
CA PRO A 93 -2.37 34.90 29.42
C PRO A 93 -3.31 33.80 28.90
N ILE A 94 -3.38 33.64 27.58
CA ILE A 94 -4.22 32.63 26.92
C ILE A 94 -3.74 31.22 27.29
N ILE A 95 -2.43 31.04 27.38
CA ILE A 95 -1.80 29.76 27.76
C ILE A 95 -1.97 29.47 29.26
N LYS A 96 -2.00 30.49 30.12
CA LYS A 96 -2.24 30.33 31.56
C LYS A 96 -3.65 29.82 31.85
N ASP A 97 -4.63 30.26 31.07
CA ASP A 97 -6.03 29.87 31.20
C ASP A 97 -6.36 28.52 30.54
N LEU A 98 -5.38 27.87 29.90
CA LEU A 98 -5.58 26.53 29.35
C LEU A 98 -5.88 25.51 30.46
N PRO A 99 -6.82 24.58 30.21
CA PRO A 99 -7.03 23.45 31.10
C PRO A 99 -5.75 22.61 31.23
N PRO A 100 -5.64 21.79 32.30
CA PRO A 100 -4.47 20.96 32.53
C PRO A 100 -4.14 20.09 31.31
N TYR A 101 -2.85 19.83 31.09
CA TYR A 101 -2.39 18.82 30.15
C TYR A 101 -2.97 17.45 30.55
N GLY A 102 -4.05 17.03 29.90
CA GLY A 102 -4.80 15.82 30.27
C GLY A 102 -6.30 15.86 29.95
N VAL A 103 -6.88 17.01 29.61
CA VAL A 103 -8.25 17.07 29.10
C VAL A 103 -8.15 17.50 27.63
N ILE A 104 -8.35 16.56 26.71
CA ILE A 104 -8.69 16.92 25.34
C ILE A 104 -9.90 17.86 25.47
N LEU A 105 -9.78 19.12 25.03
CA LEU A 105 -10.91 20.04 25.00
C LEU A 105 -12.05 19.28 24.30
N GLU A 106 -13.25 19.24 24.89
CA GLU A 106 -14.36 18.42 24.36
C GLU A 106 -14.55 18.65 22.85
N GLU A 107 -14.44 19.92 22.42
CA GLU A 107 -14.46 20.33 21.00
C GLU A 107 -13.37 19.70 20.12
N GLN A 108 -12.17 19.48 20.66
CA GLN A 108 -11.07 18.80 19.96
C GLN A 108 -11.30 17.30 19.87
N LEU A 109 -11.84 16.69 20.94
CA LEU A 109 -12.19 15.28 20.93
C LEU A 109 -13.32 15.04 19.92
N ASP A 110 -14.33 15.90 19.91
CA ASP A 110 -15.43 15.84 18.94
C ASP A 110 -14.92 15.98 17.50
N ALA A 111 -13.99 16.91 17.24
CA ALA A 111 -13.38 17.06 15.93
C ALA A 111 -12.54 15.84 15.51
N GLU A 112 -11.81 15.20 16.43
CA GLU A 112 -11.09 13.95 16.16
C GLU A 112 -12.06 12.79 15.92
N ILE A 113 -13.12 12.66 16.73
CA ILE A 113 -14.17 11.66 16.56
C ILE A 113 -14.85 11.79 15.21
N GLU A 114 -15.20 13.01 14.79
CA GLU A 114 -15.81 13.27 13.49
C GLU A 114 -14.87 12.96 12.30
N ARG A 115 -13.55 13.01 12.53
CA ARG A 115 -12.55 12.54 11.56
C ARG A 115 -12.42 11.01 11.56
N ILE A 116 -12.50 10.35 12.70
CA ILE A 116 -12.42 8.88 12.80
C ILE A 116 -13.67 8.23 12.20
N LYS A 117 -14.86 8.79 12.45
CA LYS A 117 -16.15 8.34 11.87
C LYS A 117 -16.19 8.36 10.33
N ILE A 118 -15.23 9.05 9.69
CA ILE A 118 -15.07 9.03 8.24
C ILE A 118 -14.70 7.62 7.75
N TYR A 119 -13.79 6.98 8.48
CA TYR A 119 -13.12 5.77 8.08
C TYR A 119 -13.62 4.54 8.86
N TYR A 120 -14.17 4.75 10.07
CA TYR A 120 -14.49 3.66 10.99
C TYR A 120 -15.87 3.82 11.63
N THR A 121 -16.47 2.70 12.03
CA THR A 121 -17.69 2.69 12.83
C THR A 121 -17.32 3.01 14.29
N VAL A 122 -17.56 4.24 14.72
CA VAL A 122 -17.24 4.68 16.09
C VAL A 122 -18.48 4.62 16.97
N SER A 123 -18.35 3.96 18.12
CA SER A 123 -19.33 3.95 19.20
C SER A 123 -18.66 4.49 20.48
N TYR A 124 -19.45 5.07 21.37
CA TYR A 124 -18.98 5.53 22.67
C TYR A 124 -20.02 5.16 23.73
N SER A 125 -19.57 4.96 24.96
CA SER A 125 -20.46 4.66 26.08
C SER A 125 -21.17 5.93 26.58
N LYS A 126 -21.92 5.87 27.69
CA LYS A 126 -22.38 7.12 28.36
C LYS A 126 -21.21 8.07 28.65
N ASP A 127 -20.01 7.52 28.77
CA ASP A 127 -18.76 8.26 28.82
C ASP A 127 -18.17 8.44 27.40
N LYS A 128 -18.10 9.70 26.96
CA LYS A 128 -17.54 10.08 25.65
C LYS A 128 -16.02 9.95 25.56
N TYR A 129 -15.32 9.80 26.69
CA TYR A 129 -13.88 9.53 26.72
C TYR A 129 -13.56 8.05 26.56
N LEU A 130 -14.58 7.17 26.62
CA LEU A 130 -14.46 5.77 26.27
C LEU A 130 -14.90 5.54 24.83
N LEU A 131 -13.93 5.59 23.94
CA LEU A 131 -14.14 5.49 22.50
C LEU A 131 -13.97 4.04 22.05
N LYS A 132 -15.06 3.41 21.60
CA LYS A 132 -15.01 2.08 21.00
C LYS A 132 -15.06 2.19 19.48
N VAL A 133 -13.90 2.03 18.86
CA VAL A 133 -13.73 2.01 17.41
C VAL A 133 -13.92 0.59 16.90
N LYS A 134 -14.98 0.39 16.12
CA LYS A 134 -15.22 -0.85 15.40
C LYS A 134 -14.67 -0.69 13.98
N PHE A 135 -13.70 -1.53 13.69
CA PHE A 135 -13.17 -1.75 12.36
C PHE A 135 -14.05 -2.79 11.71
N GLU A 136 -14.69 -2.41 10.61
CA GLU A 136 -15.46 -3.33 9.80
C GLU A 136 -14.70 -3.47 8.48
N SER A 137 -14.06 -4.62 8.28
CA SER A 137 -13.77 -5.03 6.91
C SER A 137 -15.12 -5.13 6.21
N PRO A 138 -15.24 -4.55 5.01
CA PRO A 138 -16.49 -4.54 4.28
C PRO A 138 -17.22 -5.89 4.21
N LYS A 139 -16.52 -7.05 4.20
CA LYS A 139 -17.20 -8.36 4.08
C LYS A 139 -16.76 -9.56 4.91
N SER A 140 -15.66 -9.53 5.66
CA SER A 140 -15.14 -10.80 6.22
C SER A 140 -14.74 -10.77 7.69
N PHE A 141 -14.45 -9.61 8.29
CA PHE A 141 -14.10 -9.54 9.71
C PHE A 141 -14.39 -8.16 10.30
N TYR A 142 -14.86 -8.14 11.53
CA TYR A 142 -14.88 -6.93 12.33
C TYR A 142 -14.02 -7.15 13.57
N TYR A 143 -13.25 -6.13 13.93
CA TYR A 143 -12.59 -6.09 15.22
C TYR A 143 -12.93 -4.77 15.90
N SER A 144 -12.90 -4.76 17.22
CA SER A 144 -13.11 -3.53 17.98
C SER A 144 -11.90 -3.24 18.83
N VAL A 145 -11.47 -1.99 18.79
CA VAL A 145 -10.52 -1.42 19.74
C VAL A 145 -11.28 -0.44 20.61
N GLU A 146 -11.11 -0.58 21.91
CA GLU A 146 -11.60 0.39 22.88
C GLU A 146 -10.42 1.24 23.36
N LEU A 147 -10.54 2.54 23.14
CA LEU A 147 -9.60 3.57 23.56
C LEU A 147 -10.22 4.32 24.75
N ASP A 148 -9.65 4.14 25.92
CA ASP A 148 -9.98 4.94 27.10
C ASP A 148 -9.04 6.17 27.14
N LEU A 149 -9.64 7.34 26.95
CA LEU A 149 -8.98 8.63 26.78
C LEU A 149 -8.97 9.50 28.04
N HIS A 150 -9.41 8.99 29.19
CA HIS A 150 -9.55 9.78 30.43
C HIS A 150 -8.27 10.53 30.86
N ASN A 151 -7.11 9.95 30.54
CA ASN A 151 -5.81 10.49 30.91
C ASN A 151 -4.95 10.84 29.70
N TYR A 152 -5.55 10.91 28.51
CA TYR A 152 -4.85 11.27 27.29
C TYR A 152 -4.34 12.73 27.41
N PRO A 153 -3.06 13.02 27.15
CA PRO A 153 -2.06 12.17 26.49
C PRO A 153 -1.08 11.40 27.39
N LYS A 154 -1.20 11.55 28.71
CA LYS A 154 -0.24 11.01 29.69
C LYS A 154 -0.33 9.49 29.77
N SER A 155 -1.51 8.93 29.57
CA SER A 155 -1.75 7.49 29.48
C SER A 155 -3.04 7.23 28.71
N ILE A 156 -2.97 6.39 27.68
CA ILE A 156 -4.12 5.80 27.00
C ILE A 156 -4.24 4.35 27.44
N LYS A 157 -5.47 3.85 27.60
CA LYS A 157 -5.70 2.42 27.79
C LYS A 157 -6.36 1.86 26.54
N LEU A 158 -5.73 0.82 25.98
CA LEU A 158 -6.21 0.08 24.82
C LEU A 158 -6.82 -1.23 25.30
N THR A 159 -8.00 -1.58 24.80
CA THR A 159 -8.62 -2.90 25.00
C THR A 159 -9.00 -3.48 23.64
N PHE A 160 -8.74 -4.76 23.43
CA PHE A 160 -9.00 -5.44 22.15
C PHE A 160 -10.16 -6.43 22.29
N SER A 161 -10.89 -6.64 21.20
CA SER A 161 -11.79 -7.81 21.11
C SER A 161 -10.98 -9.10 21.16
N LYS A 162 -11.61 -10.21 21.56
CA LYS A 162 -10.96 -11.53 21.58
C LYS A 162 -10.33 -11.90 20.24
N ASP A 163 -10.99 -11.56 19.14
CA ASP A 163 -10.47 -11.84 17.80
C ASP A 163 -9.24 -11.01 17.49
N LEU A 164 -9.19 -9.75 17.92
CA LEU A 164 -8.02 -8.91 17.74
C LEU A 164 -6.86 -9.31 18.66
N GLU A 165 -7.14 -9.77 19.88
CA GLU A 165 -6.12 -10.33 20.77
C GLU A 165 -5.48 -11.60 20.20
N LYS A 166 -6.21 -12.41 19.43
CA LYS A 166 -5.62 -13.56 18.72
C LYS A 166 -4.62 -13.12 17.64
N ILE A 167 -4.86 -11.97 17.02
CA ILE A 167 -4.03 -11.44 15.92
C ILE A 167 -2.79 -10.71 16.46
N LEU A 168 -2.99 -9.81 17.43
CA LEU A 168 -1.95 -8.90 17.92
C LEU A 168 -1.39 -9.26 19.29
N GLY A 169 -1.98 -10.23 19.98
CA GLY A 169 -1.79 -10.43 21.41
C GLY A 169 -2.53 -9.37 22.25
N LYS A 170 -2.32 -9.42 23.56
CA LYS A 170 -2.87 -8.41 24.48
C LYS A 170 -2.33 -7.03 24.11
N PRO A 171 -3.10 -5.93 24.24
CA PRO A 171 -2.64 -4.60 23.85
C PRO A 171 -1.26 -4.22 24.45
N THR A 172 -0.99 -4.63 25.68
CA THR A 172 0.30 -4.42 26.38
C THR A 172 1.52 -5.01 25.67
N SER A 173 1.35 -5.95 24.75
CA SER A 173 2.46 -6.52 23.95
C SER A 173 2.84 -5.69 22.72
N LEU A 174 2.01 -4.73 22.31
CA LEU A 174 2.30 -3.89 21.14
C LEU A 174 3.45 -2.90 21.38
N ASP A 175 4.32 -2.75 20.37
CA ASP A 175 5.45 -1.82 20.46
C ASP A 175 4.99 -0.35 20.56
N LEU A 176 3.82 -0.03 20.01
CA LEU A 176 3.14 1.26 20.21
C LEU A 176 3.01 1.62 21.69
N ILE A 177 2.55 0.68 22.52
CA ILE A 177 2.35 0.92 23.96
C ILE A 177 3.72 0.95 24.66
N LYS A 178 4.62 0.02 24.32
CA LYS A 178 5.96 -0.08 24.94
C LYS A 178 6.80 1.18 24.73
N ASN A 179 6.72 1.78 23.54
CA ASN A 179 7.55 2.92 23.13
C ASN A 179 6.79 4.26 23.11
N TRP A 180 5.63 4.34 23.76
CA TRP A 180 4.80 5.55 23.76
C TRP A 180 5.51 6.75 24.40
N ASP A 181 5.86 7.77 23.60
CA ASP A 181 6.38 9.04 24.13
C ASP A 181 5.25 9.86 24.78
N ARG A 182 5.20 9.83 26.12
CA ARG A 182 4.22 10.59 26.92
C ARG A 182 4.33 12.11 26.75
N ARG A 183 5.46 12.62 26.26
CA ARG A 183 5.68 14.06 26.03
C ARG A 183 5.23 14.48 24.63
N ASN A 184 5.16 13.53 23.69
CA ASN A 184 4.70 13.73 22.33
C ASN A 184 3.80 12.55 21.88
N PRO A 185 2.58 12.47 22.43
CA PRO A 185 1.63 11.38 22.16
C PRO A 185 1.23 11.31 20.68
N LEU A 186 1.06 10.09 20.15
CA LEU A 186 0.50 9.86 18.82
C LEU A 186 -0.97 10.26 18.79
N ASP A 187 -1.42 10.85 17.68
CA ASP A 187 -2.84 11.18 17.51
C ASP A 187 -3.71 9.92 17.36
N ILE A 188 -5.02 10.05 17.60
CA ILE A 188 -5.91 8.87 17.60
C ILE A 188 -5.91 8.16 16.24
N LEU A 189 -5.74 8.88 15.14
CA LEU A 189 -5.66 8.28 13.80
C LEU A 189 -4.31 7.57 13.60
N GLU A 190 -3.21 8.14 14.08
CA GLU A 190 -1.87 7.51 14.08
C GLU A 190 -1.87 6.22 14.92
N ILE A 191 -2.57 6.19 16.07
CA ILE A 191 -2.78 4.97 16.88
C ILE A 191 -3.52 3.91 16.06
N ILE A 192 -4.62 4.31 15.45
CA ILE A 192 -5.48 3.43 14.66
C ILE A 192 -4.71 2.88 13.45
N ASP A 193 -4.00 3.72 12.71
CA ASP A 193 -3.19 3.31 11.57
C ASP A 193 -2.05 2.37 11.98
N TYR A 194 -1.40 2.64 13.12
CA TYR A 194 -0.41 1.72 13.66
C TYR A 194 -1.02 0.34 13.97
N ILE A 195 -2.20 0.30 14.59
CA ILE A 195 -2.91 -0.96 14.87
C ILE A 195 -3.24 -1.67 13.55
N ASN A 196 -3.79 -0.97 12.56
CA ASN A 196 -4.09 -1.54 11.25
C ASN A 196 -2.84 -2.09 10.55
N LYS A 197 -1.74 -1.35 10.60
CA LYS A 197 -0.43 -1.81 10.11
C LYS A 197 0.04 -3.05 10.86
N SER A 198 -0.13 -3.09 12.18
CA SER A 198 0.24 -4.25 12.99
C SER A 198 -0.60 -5.48 12.64
N ILE A 199 -1.91 -5.31 12.39
CA ILE A 199 -2.82 -6.37 11.93
C ILE A 199 -2.37 -6.88 10.58
N ARG A 200 -2.06 -5.98 9.65
CA ARG A 200 -1.51 -6.33 8.32
C ARG A 200 -0.21 -7.11 8.44
N ASN A 201 0.67 -6.79 9.40
CA ASN A 201 1.94 -7.48 9.59
C ASN A 201 1.81 -8.84 10.27
N HIS A 202 0.84 -9.03 11.18
CA HIS A 202 0.61 -10.29 11.89
C HIS A 202 -0.45 -11.17 11.21
N ARG A 203 -0.84 -10.81 9.98
CA ARG A 203 -1.90 -11.44 9.17
C ARG A 203 -1.75 -12.96 9.01
N GLU A 204 -0.53 -13.47 9.01
CA GLU A 204 -0.22 -14.91 8.79
C GLU A 204 -0.67 -15.81 9.95
N SER A 205 -1.06 -15.23 11.09
CA SER A 205 -1.56 -15.96 12.27
C SER A 205 -3.07 -16.29 12.22
N ILE A 206 -3.81 -15.77 11.24
CA ILE A 206 -5.26 -16.00 11.04
C ILE A 206 -5.42 -17.11 9.98
N THR A 207 -5.43 -18.38 10.39
CA THR A 207 -5.09 -19.46 9.43
C THR A 207 -6.21 -20.31 8.85
N ASN A 208 -7.45 -20.33 9.37
CA ASN A 208 -8.46 -21.27 8.82
C ASN A 208 -9.67 -20.60 8.15
N ASP A 209 -10.39 -19.69 8.81
CA ASP A 209 -11.75 -19.33 8.34
C ASP A 209 -11.79 -18.34 7.15
N GLN A 210 -10.65 -17.86 6.65
CA GLN A 210 -10.56 -16.78 5.66
C GLN A 210 -9.64 -17.09 4.47
N LYS A 211 -9.76 -18.31 3.95
CA LYS A 211 -8.93 -18.84 2.88
C LYS A 211 -9.72 -18.98 1.58
N ILE A 212 -9.07 -18.69 0.46
CA ILE A 212 -9.50 -19.17 -0.86
C ILE A 212 -8.59 -20.33 -1.20
N SER A 213 -9.17 -21.52 -1.34
CA SER A 213 -8.44 -22.75 -1.63
C SER A 213 -8.89 -23.32 -2.96
N ILE A 214 -7.92 -23.66 -3.80
CA ILE A 214 -8.12 -24.34 -5.07
C ILE A 214 -7.39 -25.66 -4.95
N ASN A 215 -8.12 -26.77 -5.06
CA ASN A 215 -7.58 -28.11 -4.88
C ASN A 215 -7.85 -28.93 -6.15
N ASN A 216 -6.78 -29.46 -6.73
CA ASN A 216 -6.80 -30.34 -7.89
C ASN A 216 -7.65 -29.81 -9.03
N LEU A 217 -7.57 -28.51 -9.32
CA LEU A 217 -8.38 -27.87 -10.34
C LEU A 217 -7.90 -28.31 -11.72
N ASN A 218 -8.83 -28.83 -12.53
CA ASN A 218 -8.56 -29.17 -13.92
C ASN A 218 -9.62 -28.56 -14.83
N ILE A 219 -9.17 -27.98 -15.94
CA ILE A 219 -10.02 -27.38 -16.97
C ILE A 219 -9.73 -28.06 -18.29
N VAL A 220 -10.79 -28.48 -18.97
CA VAL A 220 -10.76 -29.05 -20.32
C VAL A 220 -11.48 -28.09 -21.26
N SER A 221 -10.85 -27.80 -22.40
CA SER A 221 -11.42 -26.99 -23.48
C SER A 221 -11.04 -27.61 -24.82
N ASN A 222 -12.02 -27.75 -25.72
CA ASN A 222 -11.85 -28.41 -27.03
C ASN A 222 -11.11 -29.76 -26.92
N ASP A 223 -11.56 -30.62 -26.00
CA ASP A 223 -10.97 -31.95 -25.70
C ASP A 223 -9.50 -31.95 -25.26
N SER A 224 -8.93 -30.77 -25.00
CA SER A 224 -7.57 -30.61 -24.49
C SER A 224 -7.58 -30.10 -23.06
N LYS A 225 -6.73 -30.68 -22.21
CA LYS A 225 -6.59 -30.26 -20.82
C LYS A 225 -5.71 -29.01 -20.76
N ILE A 226 -6.34 -27.85 -20.54
CA ILE A 226 -5.68 -26.53 -20.55
C ILE A 226 -5.18 -26.10 -19.17
N ILE A 227 -5.78 -26.63 -18.08
CA ILE A 227 -5.25 -26.52 -16.71
C ILE A 227 -5.19 -27.91 -16.10
N LYS A 228 -4.05 -28.20 -15.45
CA LYS A 228 -3.68 -29.51 -14.95
C LYS A 228 -3.32 -29.43 -13.48
N ASP A 229 -4.19 -29.98 -12.66
CA ASP A 229 -3.99 -30.22 -11.23
C ASP A 229 -3.53 -28.99 -10.45
N LEU A 230 -4.14 -27.83 -10.77
CA LEU A 230 -3.78 -26.58 -10.14
C LEU A 230 -4.24 -26.60 -8.68
N THR A 231 -3.28 -26.59 -7.75
CA THR A 231 -3.54 -26.64 -6.31
C THR A 231 -2.75 -25.54 -5.61
N PHE A 232 -3.45 -24.62 -4.97
CA PHE A 232 -2.85 -23.56 -4.16
C PHE A 232 -3.90 -22.93 -3.23
N HIS A 233 -3.43 -22.08 -2.34
CA HIS A 233 -4.31 -21.28 -1.52
C HIS A 233 -3.80 -19.87 -1.35
N ILE A 234 -4.74 -18.98 -1.08
CA ILE A 234 -4.49 -17.57 -0.82
C ILE A 234 -5.31 -17.16 0.40
N LEU A 235 -4.78 -16.21 1.15
CA LEU A 235 -5.43 -15.67 2.34
C LEU A 235 -6.28 -14.44 1.97
N SER A 236 -7.29 -14.14 2.79
CA SER A 236 -8.08 -12.92 2.60
C SER A 236 -7.19 -11.68 2.66
N GLY A 237 -7.50 -10.69 1.81
CA GLY A 237 -6.73 -9.45 1.71
C GLY A 237 -5.42 -9.56 0.94
N GLU A 238 -5.06 -10.75 0.44
CA GLU A 238 -3.89 -10.88 -0.43
C GLU A 238 -4.18 -10.38 -1.85
N LEU A 239 -3.23 -9.61 -2.36
CA LEU A 239 -3.08 -9.31 -3.77
C LEU A 239 -2.21 -10.41 -4.41
N VAL A 240 -2.83 -11.24 -5.23
CA VAL A 240 -2.20 -12.42 -5.83
C VAL A 240 -1.97 -12.14 -7.30
N GLY A 241 -0.72 -12.14 -7.72
CA GLY A 241 -0.34 -11.99 -9.12
C GLY A 241 -0.26 -13.34 -9.83
N ILE A 242 -0.78 -13.44 -11.04
CA ILE A 242 -0.55 -14.56 -11.95
C ILE A 242 0.42 -14.09 -13.02
N TYR A 243 1.58 -14.74 -13.08
CA TYR A 243 2.54 -14.61 -14.16
C TYR A 243 2.43 -15.85 -15.06
N SER A 244 2.00 -15.65 -16.29
CA SER A 244 1.82 -16.70 -17.30
C SER A 244 2.04 -16.10 -18.70
N GLU A 245 2.59 -16.90 -19.61
CA GLU A 245 2.73 -16.54 -21.03
C GLU A 245 1.43 -16.74 -21.82
N ASN A 246 0.46 -17.48 -21.26
CA ASN A 246 -0.79 -17.82 -21.93
C ASN A 246 -1.99 -17.16 -21.26
N SER A 247 -2.39 -16.00 -21.80
CA SER A 247 -3.53 -15.23 -21.32
C SER A 247 -4.88 -15.96 -21.49
N GLU A 248 -5.03 -16.81 -22.51
CA GLU A 248 -6.28 -17.52 -22.77
C GLU A 248 -6.58 -18.54 -21.67
N ILE A 249 -5.55 -19.25 -21.20
CA ILE A 249 -5.67 -20.19 -20.08
C ILE A 249 -6.13 -19.47 -18.81
N ILE A 250 -5.62 -18.26 -18.57
CA ILE A 250 -5.97 -17.49 -17.37
C ILE A 250 -7.38 -16.89 -17.45
N ASP A 251 -7.85 -16.48 -18.64
CA ASP A 251 -9.26 -16.09 -18.83
C ASP A 251 -10.20 -17.28 -18.56
N GLN A 252 -9.86 -18.48 -19.03
CA GLN A 252 -10.62 -19.71 -18.73
C GLN A 252 -10.61 -20.04 -17.23
N PHE A 253 -9.47 -19.84 -16.56
CA PHE A 253 -9.37 -19.97 -15.11
C PHE A 253 -10.30 -18.98 -14.38
N PHE A 254 -10.32 -17.71 -14.76
CA PHE A 254 -11.21 -16.71 -14.16
C PHE A 254 -12.69 -17.02 -14.41
N LYS A 255 -13.04 -17.54 -15.60
CA LYS A 255 -14.40 -17.98 -15.93
C LYS A 255 -14.90 -19.14 -15.06
N CYS A 256 -14.03 -19.92 -14.44
CA CYS A 256 -14.46 -20.94 -13.45
C CYS A 256 -15.09 -20.30 -12.20
N PHE A 257 -14.64 -19.11 -11.81
CA PHE A 257 -15.18 -18.41 -10.64
C PHE A 257 -16.53 -17.76 -10.92
N THR A 258 -16.79 -17.37 -12.17
CA THR A 258 -18.07 -16.79 -12.58
C THR A 258 -19.09 -17.84 -13.04
N GLY A 259 -18.72 -19.12 -13.03
CA GLY A 259 -19.56 -20.22 -13.50
C GLY A 259 -19.69 -20.32 -15.03
N GLN A 260 -18.87 -19.57 -15.79
CA GLN A 260 -18.86 -19.56 -17.25
C GLN A 260 -18.01 -20.68 -17.87
N GLN A 261 -17.15 -21.33 -17.07
CA GLN A 261 -16.29 -22.42 -17.50
C GLN A 261 -16.37 -23.62 -16.55
N SER A 262 -16.62 -24.81 -17.10
CA SER A 262 -16.66 -26.06 -16.37
C SER A 262 -15.27 -26.52 -15.92
N TYR A 263 -15.20 -27.16 -14.75
CA TYR A 263 -13.96 -27.68 -14.19
C TYR A 263 -14.20 -28.90 -13.30
N THR A 264 -13.14 -29.66 -13.04
CA THR A 264 -13.10 -30.70 -11.98
C THR A 264 -12.14 -30.28 -10.88
N GLY A 265 -12.23 -30.90 -9.70
CA GLY A 265 -11.57 -30.43 -8.47
C GLY A 265 -12.48 -29.52 -7.66
N GLU A 266 -11.87 -28.66 -6.84
CA GLU A 266 -12.57 -27.81 -5.89
C GLU A 266 -12.04 -26.37 -5.87
N ILE A 267 -12.95 -25.41 -5.87
CA ILE A 267 -12.68 -23.99 -5.60
C ILE A 267 -13.55 -23.58 -4.41
N ARG A 268 -12.93 -23.25 -3.28
CA ARG A 268 -13.61 -22.75 -2.08
C ARG A 268 -13.17 -21.33 -1.77
N ILE A 269 -14.11 -20.49 -1.36
CA ILE A 269 -13.87 -19.15 -0.83
C ILE A 269 -14.51 -19.10 0.54
N PHE A 270 -13.72 -18.83 1.59
CA PHE A 270 -14.18 -18.86 2.98
C PHE A 270 -14.83 -20.20 3.34
N ASP A 271 -14.16 -21.30 2.97
CA ASP A 271 -14.57 -22.72 3.09
C ASP A 271 -15.85 -23.12 2.35
N LYS A 272 -16.46 -22.19 1.62
CA LYS A 272 -17.67 -22.41 0.83
C LYS A 272 -17.31 -22.76 -0.60
N ASP A 273 -17.80 -23.90 -1.10
CA ASP A 273 -17.68 -24.27 -2.51
C ASP A 273 -18.39 -23.20 -3.36
N ILE A 274 -17.66 -22.65 -4.34
CA ILE A 274 -18.14 -21.58 -5.20
C ILE A 274 -19.39 -21.97 -6.00
N ARG A 275 -19.55 -23.26 -6.34
CA ARG A 275 -20.72 -23.78 -7.09
C ARG A 275 -21.99 -23.82 -6.25
N LYS A 276 -21.86 -23.78 -4.92
CA LYS A 276 -22.96 -23.94 -3.96
C LYS A 276 -23.28 -22.64 -3.20
N SER A 277 -22.62 -21.54 -3.55
CA SER A 277 -22.57 -20.35 -2.72
C SER A 277 -22.86 -19.10 -3.52
N ASN A 278 -23.64 -18.19 -2.94
CA ASN A 278 -23.89 -16.88 -3.53
C ASN A 278 -22.80 -15.90 -3.07
N LEU A 279 -21.64 -15.98 -3.72
CA LEU A 279 -20.47 -15.12 -3.45
C LEU A 279 -20.48 -13.91 -4.38
N ASN A 280 -20.07 -12.75 -3.86
CA ASN A 280 -19.94 -11.53 -4.64
C ASN A 280 -18.54 -11.44 -5.27
N ILE A 281 -18.39 -12.00 -6.45
CA ILE A 281 -17.13 -12.03 -7.20
C ILE A 281 -17.22 -11.07 -8.37
N PHE A 282 -16.29 -10.12 -8.46
CA PHE A 282 -16.15 -9.28 -9.65
C PHE A 282 -15.07 -9.82 -10.57
N TYR A 283 -15.44 -10.17 -11.80
CA TYR A 283 -14.49 -10.42 -12.86
C TYR A 283 -14.33 -9.18 -13.74
N LEU A 284 -13.22 -8.46 -13.55
CA LEU A 284 -12.86 -7.25 -14.27
C LEU A 284 -11.90 -7.58 -15.41
N ASP A 285 -12.44 -7.71 -16.61
CA ASP A 285 -11.67 -7.99 -17.82
C ASP A 285 -11.46 -6.72 -18.65
N PHE A 286 -10.28 -6.12 -18.50
CA PHE A 286 -9.95 -4.83 -19.12
C PHE A 286 -9.64 -4.93 -20.61
N THR A 287 -9.55 -6.14 -21.16
CA THR A 287 -9.44 -6.36 -22.60
C THR A 287 -10.77 -6.12 -23.33
N LYS A 288 -11.90 -6.17 -22.60
CA LYS A 288 -13.23 -5.97 -23.16
C LYS A 288 -13.62 -4.50 -23.24
N ASN A 289 -14.24 -4.15 -24.36
CA ASN A 289 -14.91 -2.85 -24.49
C ASN A 289 -16.08 -2.80 -23.49
N GLN A 290 -16.24 -1.66 -22.80
CA GLN A 290 -17.38 -1.38 -21.91
C GLN A 290 -17.42 -2.14 -20.57
N ILE A 291 -16.27 -2.42 -19.98
CA ILE A 291 -16.13 -3.00 -18.63
C ILE A 291 -17.00 -2.34 -17.53
N TYR A 292 -17.40 -1.07 -17.68
CA TYR A 292 -18.28 -0.38 -16.72
C TYR A 292 -19.72 -0.94 -16.69
N GLU A 293 -20.16 -1.66 -17.74
CA GLU A 293 -21.50 -2.26 -17.81
C GLU A 293 -21.72 -3.35 -16.76
N LEU A 294 -20.64 -3.95 -16.24
CA LEU A 294 -20.67 -4.88 -15.11
C LEU A 294 -21.37 -4.30 -13.88
N PHE A 295 -21.44 -2.99 -13.76
CA PHE A 295 -22.06 -2.30 -12.63
C PHE A 295 -23.48 -1.77 -12.91
N ASN A 296 -24.03 -2.01 -14.12
CA ASN A 296 -25.34 -1.52 -14.55
C ASN A 296 -25.51 0.00 -14.35
N ILE A 297 -24.46 0.78 -14.66
CA ILE A 297 -24.45 2.24 -14.43
C ILE A 297 -24.80 2.98 -15.72
N ASP A 298 -25.78 3.89 -15.64
CA ASP A 298 -26.10 4.83 -16.71
C ASP A 298 -24.91 5.78 -16.99
N THR A 299 -24.37 5.73 -18.20
CA THR A 299 -23.20 6.53 -18.59
C THR A 299 -23.48 8.04 -18.63
N ASN A 300 -24.74 8.47 -18.58
CA ASN A 300 -25.14 9.87 -18.46
C ASN A 300 -25.09 10.42 -17.04
N VAL A 301 -24.95 9.56 -16.02
CA VAL A 301 -24.72 10.04 -14.65
C VAL A 301 -23.28 10.48 -14.45
N ASN A 302 -23.05 11.35 -13.46
CA ASN A 302 -21.70 11.71 -13.06
C ASN A 302 -21.06 10.64 -12.17
N ILE A 303 -19.73 10.64 -12.10
CA ILE A 303 -18.94 9.69 -11.30
C ILE A 303 -19.46 9.60 -9.86
N LYS A 304 -19.67 10.72 -9.15
CA LYS A 304 -20.14 10.66 -7.76
C LYS A 304 -21.51 10.00 -7.62
N LYS A 305 -22.40 10.19 -8.59
CA LYS A 305 -23.72 9.54 -8.63
C LYS A 305 -23.59 8.04 -8.94
N ALA A 306 -22.66 7.66 -9.81
CA ALA A 306 -22.32 6.28 -10.14
C ALA A 306 -21.93 5.45 -8.90
N PHE A 307 -21.07 6.01 -8.04
CA PHE A 307 -20.73 5.36 -6.78
C PHE A 307 -21.93 5.23 -5.82
N LYS A 308 -22.83 6.23 -5.82
CA LYS A 308 -24.03 6.22 -4.97
C LYS A 308 -25.13 5.26 -5.42
N THR A 309 -25.12 4.81 -6.68
CA THR A 309 -26.13 3.87 -7.19
C THR A 309 -25.88 2.43 -6.77
N ILE A 310 -24.66 2.10 -6.33
CA ILE A 310 -24.35 0.77 -5.81
C ILE A 310 -25.10 0.55 -4.49
N LYS A 311 -25.87 -0.55 -4.41
CA LYS A 311 -26.85 -0.83 -3.33
C LYS A 311 -26.22 -0.80 -1.93
N ASP A 312 -24.96 -1.23 -1.82
CA ASP A 312 -24.20 -1.27 -0.56
C ASP A 312 -23.45 0.04 -0.25
N ALA A 313 -23.37 0.98 -1.19
CA ALA A 313 -22.73 2.29 -1.01
C ALA A 313 -23.57 3.28 -0.18
N LYS A 314 -24.82 2.92 0.16
CA LYS A 314 -25.75 3.77 0.94
C LYS A 314 -25.23 4.12 2.35
N ARG A 315 -24.19 3.45 2.85
CA ARG A 315 -23.77 3.55 4.25
C ARG A 315 -22.76 4.64 4.59
N ASN A 316 -22.02 5.23 3.66
CA ASN A 316 -21.11 6.33 4.02
C ASN A 316 -20.67 7.19 2.82
N SER A 317 -21.15 8.44 2.75
CA SER A 317 -20.76 9.39 1.69
C SER A 317 -19.27 9.71 1.67
N LYS A 318 -18.58 9.56 2.81
CA LYS A 318 -17.15 9.82 2.91
C LYS A 318 -16.29 8.65 2.44
N ILE A 319 -16.74 7.40 2.56
CA ILE A 319 -16.07 6.25 1.92
C ILE A 319 -16.06 6.43 0.40
N ILE A 320 -17.20 6.87 -0.17
CA ILE A 320 -17.28 7.20 -1.60
C ILE A 320 -16.25 8.28 -1.96
N ASP A 321 -16.18 9.37 -1.19
CA ASP A 321 -15.22 10.44 -1.45
C ASP A 321 -13.75 9.95 -1.28
N ASN A 322 -13.46 9.05 -0.33
CA ASN A 322 -12.14 8.44 -0.15
C ASN A 322 -11.76 7.53 -1.34
N ILE A 323 -12.66 6.63 -1.77
CA ILE A 323 -12.42 5.79 -2.96
C ILE A 323 -12.21 6.65 -4.19
N ILE A 324 -13.06 7.65 -4.43
CA ILE A 324 -12.91 8.61 -5.54
C ILE A 324 -11.53 9.28 -5.50
N SER A 325 -11.01 9.53 -4.29
CA SER A 325 -9.68 10.11 -4.11
C SER A 325 -8.54 9.16 -4.43
N ILE A 326 -8.59 7.93 -3.92
CA ILE A 326 -7.62 6.87 -4.23
C ILE A 326 -7.58 6.62 -5.74
N VAL A 327 -8.74 6.49 -6.39
CA VAL A 327 -8.82 6.31 -7.85
C VAL A 327 -8.53 7.59 -8.65
N GLN A 328 -8.24 8.70 -7.97
CA GLN A 328 -7.85 10.00 -8.54
C GLN A 328 -8.87 10.56 -9.53
N LEU A 329 -10.15 10.50 -9.15
CA LEU A 329 -11.27 11.06 -9.91
C LEU A 329 -11.89 12.29 -9.22
N ASP A 330 -11.32 12.77 -8.10
CA ASP A 330 -11.82 13.91 -7.31
C ASP A 330 -12.13 15.16 -8.14
N THR A 331 -11.19 15.57 -8.98
CA THR A 331 -11.27 16.80 -9.77
C THR A 331 -12.33 16.71 -10.87
N ILE A 332 -12.69 15.50 -11.28
CA ILE A 332 -13.68 15.23 -12.35
C ILE A 332 -14.92 14.49 -11.83
N LYS A 333 -15.15 14.44 -10.52
CA LYS A 333 -16.26 13.65 -9.93
C LYS A 333 -17.66 14.10 -10.36
N LYS A 334 -17.78 15.30 -10.93
CA LYS A 334 -19.01 15.86 -11.51
C LYS A 334 -19.16 15.59 -13.03
N THR A 335 -18.14 15.05 -13.67
CA THR A 335 -18.14 14.70 -15.10
C THR A 335 -18.96 13.44 -15.35
N LYS A 336 -19.68 13.40 -16.48
CA LYS A 336 -20.45 12.24 -16.93
C LYS A 336 -19.52 11.09 -17.33
N ILE A 337 -19.92 9.85 -17.04
CA ILE A 337 -19.09 8.66 -17.35
C ILE A 337 -18.79 8.55 -18.84
N ARG A 338 -19.77 8.86 -19.72
CA ARG A 338 -19.57 8.83 -21.18
C ARG A 338 -18.49 9.77 -21.71
N SER A 339 -18.00 10.70 -20.90
CA SER A 339 -16.94 11.66 -21.24
C SER A 339 -15.57 11.24 -20.72
N LEU A 340 -15.47 10.11 -20.04
CA LEU A 340 -14.21 9.63 -19.47
C LEU A 340 -13.35 8.96 -20.54
N ASN A 341 -12.04 9.19 -20.46
CA ASN A 341 -11.08 8.43 -21.27
C ASN A 341 -10.88 7.02 -20.70
N LYS A 342 -10.18 6.15 -21.44
CA LYS A 342 -9.98 4.75 -21.08
C LYS A 342 -9.36 4.55 -19.69
N SER A 343 -8.25 5.23 -19.41
CA SER A 343 -7.60 5.24 -18.09
C SER A 343 -8.50 5.73 -16.96
N GLN A 344 -9.37 6.72 -17.20
CA GLN A 344 -10.36 7.17 -16.22
C GLN A 344 -11.47 6.13 -16.00
N ILE A 345 -11.94 5.46 -17.05
CA ILE A 345 -12.90 4.35 -16.96
C ILE A 345 -12.32 3.22 -16.13
N TYR A 346 -11.05 2.86 -16.35
CA TYR A 346 -10.40 1.78 -15.61
C TYR A 346 -10.33 2.08 -14.11
N ARG A 347 -9.96 3.32 -13.78
CA ARG A 347 -9.94 3.81 -12.39
C ARG A 347 -11.33 3.86 -11.76
N LEU A 348 -12.34 4.27 -12.52
CA LEU A 348 -13.73 4.24 -12.06
C LEU A 348 -14.16 2.81 -11.71
N VAL A 349 -13.92 1.86 -12.60
CA VAL A 349 -14.26 0.45 -12.43
C VAL A 349 -13.58 -0.18 -11.23
N LEU A 350 -12.29 0.11 -11.01
CA LEU A 350 -11.57 -0.33 -9.80
C LEU A 350 -12.20 0.24 -8.53
N GLY A 351 -12.64 1.50 -8.53
CA GLY A 351 -13.34 2.04 -7.37
C GLY A 351 -14.71 1.38 -7.16
N LEU A 352 -15.46 1.16 -8.24
CA LEU A 352 -16.79 0.57 -8.20
C LEU A 352 -16.80 -0.89 -7.77
N SER A 353 -15.75 -1.65 -8.09
CA SER A 353 -15.61 -3.03 -7.60
C SER A 353 -15.46 -3.05 -6.08
N VAL A 354 -14.69 -2.12 -5.53
CA VAL A 354 -14.42 -2.02 -4.08
C VAL A 354 -15.61 -1.50 -3.29
N ILE A 355 -16.30 -0.45 -3.78
CA ILE A 355 -17.50 0.08 -3.10
C ILE A 355 -18.63 -0.97 -3.01
N SER A 356 -18.62 -1.93 -3.93
CA SER A 356 -19.56 -3.06 -3.95
C SER A 356 -19.18 -4.16 -2.97
N ILE A 357 -18.06 -4.00 -2.26
CA ILE A 357 -17.62 -4.88 -1.20
C ILE A 357 -17.53 -6.32 -1.71
N PRO A 358 -16.51 -6.70 -2.48
CA PRO A 358 -16.42 -8.05 -3.02
C PRO A 358 -15.89 -9.06 -2.01
N ASP A 359 -16.27 -10.33 -2.20
CA ASP A 359 -15.57 -11.46 -1.57
C ASP A 359 -14.23 -11.73 -2.27
N LEU A 360 -14.20 -11.54 -3.60
CA LEU A 360 -13.01 -11.68 -4.44
C LEU A 360 -13.12 -10.76 -5.67
N ILE A 361 -12.00 -10.14 -6.06
CA ILE A 361 -11.87 -9.47 -7.35
C ILE A 361 -10.88 -10.23 -8.23
N LEU A 362 -11.32 -10.59 -9.43
CA LEU A 362 -10.47 -11.12 -10.49
C LEU A 362 -10.20 -10.01 -11.48
N ILE A 363 -8.93 -9.76 -11.79
CA ILE A 363 -8.51 -8.65 -12.65
C ILE A 363 -7.68 -9.20 -13.80
N ASN A 364 -8.16 -9.06 -15.03
CA ASN A 364 -7.46 -9.49 -16.23
C ASN A 364 -6.90 -8.28 -16.98
N LYS A 365 -5.56 -8.22 -17.11
CA LYS A 365 -4.78 -7.18 -17.81
C LYS A 365 -5.20 -5.75 -17.46
N PRO A 366 -5.09 -5.31 -16.18
CA PRO A 366 -5.55 -3.99 -15.75
C PRO A 366 -4.87 -2.82 -16.48
N GLU A 367 -3.70 -3.07 -17.07
CA GLU A 367 -2.92 -2.14 -17.89
C GLU A 367 -3.28 -2.11 -19.39
N PHE A 368 -4.24 -2.92 -19.85
CA PHE A 368 -4.46 -3.16 -21.27
C PHE A 368 -4.66 -1.85 -22.06
N ASP A 369 -3.80 -1.64 -23.07
CA ASP A 369 -3.84 -0.49 -23.99
C ASP A 369 -3.72 0.87 -23.26
N LEU A 370 -2.87 0.91 -22.23
CA LEU A 370 -2.43 2.11 -21.52
C LEU A 370 -0.92 2.32 -21.71
N ASN A 371 -0.48 3.58 -21.70
CA ASN A 371 0.96 3.90 -21.67
C ASN A 371 1.57 3.64 -20.28
N ASP A 372 2.90 3.47 -20.20
CA ASP A 372 3.59 3.07 -18.96
C ASP A 372 3.26 3.96 -17.73
N THR A 373 3.11 5.27 -17.92
CA THR A 373 2.73 6.19 -16.84
C THR A 373 1.34 5.87 -16.28
N GLU A 374 0.40 5.53 -17.16
CA GLU A 374 -0.95 5.12 -16.78
C GLU A 374 -0.98 3.71 -16.18
N GLN A 375 -0.19 2.77 -16.69
CA GLN A 375 -0.06 1.42 -16.12
C GLN A 375 0.42 1.49 -14.66
N LYS A 376 1.50 2.24 -14.41
CA LYS A 376 2.02 2.49 -13.06
C LYS A 376 0.97 3.07 -12.13
N LYS A 377 0.15 3.98 -12.65
CA LYS A 377 -0.95 4.61 -11.91
C LYS A 377 -2.04 3.60 -11.55
N ILE A 378 -2.44 2.73 -12.48
CA ILE A 378 -3.42 1.66 -12.22
C ILE A 378 -2.91 0.71 -11.14
N TRP A 379 -1.69 0.22 -11.26
CA TRP A 379 -1.09 -0.69 -10.27
C TRP A 379 -0.98 -0.06 -8.88
N ARG A 380 -0.61 1.23 -8.81
CA ARG A 380 -0.62 1.97 -7.55
C ARG A 380 -2.02 2.04 -6.95
N ILE A 381 -3.05 2.33 -7.75
CA ILE A 381 -4.43 2.39 -7.28
C ILE A 381 -4.91 1.04 -6.76
N ILE A 382 -4.63 -0.05 -7.48
CA ILE A 382 -4.96 -1.42 -7.05
C ILE A 382 -4.34 -1.71 -5.67
N LYS A 383 -3.06 -1.38 -5.50
CA LYS A 383 -2.35 -1.56 -4.23
C LYS A 383 -2.92 -0.69 -3.10
N GLU A 384 -3.15 0.60 -3.35
CA GLU A 384 -3.75 1.51 -2.37
C GLU A 384 -5.16 1.04 -1.96
N LEU A 385 -5.98 0.57 -2.91
CA LEU A 385 -7.30 0.00 -2.61
C LEU A 385 -7.17 -1.29 -1.77
N ASN A 386 -6.28 -2.21 -2.14
CA ASN A 386 -6.03 -3.45 -1.40
C ASN A 386 -5.57 -3.15 0.04
N GLU A 387 -4.64 -2.21 0.23
CA GLU A 387 -4.10 -1.85 1.53
C GLU A 387 -5.11 -1.10 2.43
N GLU A 388 -5.96 -0.26 1.84
CA GLU A 388 -6.95 0.56 2.56
C GLU A 388 -8.22 -0.23 2.90
N TYR A 389 -8.72 -1.05 1.98
CA TYR A 389 -10.01 -1.75 2.11
C TYR A 389 -9.89 -3.27 2.31
N TYR A 390 -8.67 -3.79 2.40
CA TYR A 390 -8.39 -5.22 2.60
C TYR A 390 -9.08 -6.14 1.58
N ILE A 391 -8.97 -5.76 0.31
CA ILE A 391 -9.61 -6.50 -0.77
C ILE A 391 -8.78 -7.73 -1.11
N THR A 392 -9.39 -8.90 -1.18
CA THR A 392 -8.75 -10.07 -1.78
C THR A 392 -8.86 -9.98 -3.30
N ALA A 393 -7.73 -10.05 -4.02
CA ALA A 393 -7.74 -9.97 -5.48
C ALA A 393 -6.73 -10.90 -6.14
N ILE A 394 -7.12 -11.51 -7.27
CA ILE A 394 -6.23 -12.25 -8.16
C ILE A 394 -6.10 -11.47 -9.46
N ILE A 395 -4.87 -11.16 -9.86
CA ILE A 395 -4.56 -10.29 -10.98
C ILE A 395 -3.68 -11.03 -11.97
N TYR A 396 -4.10 -11.05 -13.23
CA TYR A 396 -3.25 -11.45 -14.33
C TYR A 396 -2.67 -10.22 -15.04
N SER A 397 -1.36 -10.24 -15.25
CA SER A 397 -0.64 -9.22 -16.01
C SER A 397 0.64 -9.81 -16.59
N GLU A 398 0.99 -9.33 -17.79
CA GLU A 398 2.23 -9.67 -18.48
C GLU A 398 3.36 -8.66 -18.14
N THR A 399 3.04 -7.60 -17.39
CA THR A 399 4.00 -6.55 -17.04
C THR A 399 4.82 -6.90 -15.81
N SER A 400 5.98 -6.25 -15.67
CA SER A 400 6.80 -6.36 -14.46
C SER A 400 6.11 -5.82 -13.20
N TYR A 401 5.04 -5.03 -13.33
CA TYR A 401 4.29 -4.51 -12.18
C TYR A 401 3.63 -5.61 -11.34
N ILE A 402 3.46 -6.82 -11.88
CA ILE A 402 2.99 -8.00 -11.14
C ILE A 402 3.84 -8.30 -9.90
N GLN A 403 5.11 -7.87 -9.88
CA GLN A 403 6.02 -7.98 -8.73
C GLN A 403 5.54 -7.22 -7.49
N ASN A 404 4.59 -6.30 -7.64
CA ASN A 404 4.00 -5.55 -6.52
C ASN A 404 2.92 -6.34 -5.76
N SER A 405 2.60 -7.56 -6.22
CA SER A 405 1.67 -8.49 -5.56
C SER A 405 2.28 -9.05 -4.27
N ASN A 406 1.45 -9.45 -3.31
CA ASN A 406 1.92 -10.12 -2.10
C ASN A 406 2.49 -11.50 -2.41
N ILE A 407 1.78 -12.26 -3.25
CA ILE A 407 2.13 -13.59 -3.72
C ILE A 407 2.01 -13.61 -5.24
N ILE A 408 2.88 -14.35 -5.91
CA ILE A 408 2.91 -14.52 -7.35
C ILE A 408 2.82 -16.01 -7.65
N LEU A 409 1.89 -16.38 -8.51
CA LEU A 409 1.71 -17.71 -9.08
C LEU A 409 2.39 -17.74 -10.44
N GLN A 410 3.34 -18.65 -10.65
CA GLN A 410 3.95 -18.87 -11.96
C GLN A 410 3.29 -20.05 -12.64
N ILE A 411 2.43 -19.75 -13.62
CA ILE A 411 1.68 -20.77 -14.36
C ILE A 411 2.27 -20.90 -15.76
N HIS A 412 2.62 -22.12 -16.15
CA HIS A 412 3.15 -22.43 -17.47
C HIS A 412 2.46 -23.65 -18.04
N GLN A 413 1.96 -23.57 -19.28
CA GLN A 413 1.30 -24.70 -19.97
C GLN A 413 0.20 -25.38 -19.13
N GLY A 414 -0.54 -24.59 -18.35
CA GLY A 414 -1.63 -25.07 -17.51
C GLY A 414 -1.23 -25.65 -16.16
N GLU A 415 0.06 -25.62 -15.81
CA GLU A 415 0.60 -26.16 -14.56
C GLU A 415 1.18 -25.04 -13.69
N LEU A 416 1.04 -25.16 -12.38
CA LEU A 416 1.72 -24.29 -11.43
C LEU A 416 3.17 -24.75 -11.28
N ILE A 417 4.11 -23.91 -11.69
CA ILE A 417 5.54 -24.23 -11.65
C ILE A 417 6.13 -23.91 -10.26
N ASP A 418 5.84 -22.72 -9.73
CA ASP A 418 6.17 -22.30 -8.37
C ASP A 418 5.25 -21.12 -7.97
N PHE A 419 5.27 -20.76 -6.70
CA PHE A 419 4.59 -19.58 -6.18
C PHE A 419 5.26 -19.01 -4.93
N GLY A 420 5.00 -17.74 -4.65
CA GLY A 420 5.41 -17.09 -3.40
C GLY A 420 5.66 -15.60 -3.60
N THR A 421 6.32 -14.98 -2.63
CA THR A 421 6.76 -13.58 -2.75
C THR A 421 7.73 -13.41 -3.93
N HIS A 422 7.81 -12.20 -4.48
CA HIS A 422 8.80 -11.86 -5.51
C HIS A 422 10.23 -12.28 -5.12
N ASP A 423 10.67 -11.92 -3.91
CA ASP A 423 12.04 -12.21 -3.45
C ASP A 423 12.32 -13.72 -3.36
N LYS A 424 11.36 -14.51 -2.88
CA LYS A 424 11.43 -15.99 -2.90
C LYS A 424 11.66 -16.50 -4.32
N LEU A 425 10.87 -16.06 -5.29
CA LEU A 425 10.97 -16.54 -6.67
C LEU A 425 12.29 -16.13 -7.33
N ILE A 426 12.76 -14.89 -7.11
CA ILE A 426 14.05 -14.43 -7.63
C ILE A 426 15.21 -15.19 -6.99
N SER A 427 15.12 -15.54 -5.70
CA SER A 427 16.18 -16.30 -5.01
C SER A 427 16.40 -17.71 -5.55
N LEU A 428 15.45 -18.26 -6.34
CA LEU A 428 15.62 -19.53 -7.02
C LEU A 428 16.67 -19.46 -8.13
N LEU A 429 16.90 -18.25 -8.68
CA LEU A 429 17.82 -18.04 -9.79
C LEU A 429 19.27 -18.15 -9.33
N PRO A 430 20.16 -18.69 -10.18
CA PRO A 430 21.51 -19.08 -9.76
C PRO A 430 22.48 -17.90 -9.62
N THR A 431 22.05 -16.70 -10.01
CA THR A 431 22.89 -15.51 -10.19
C THR A 431 22.08 -14.26 -9.86
N THR A 432 22.75 -13.20 -9.41
CA THR A 432 22.13 -11.88 -9.16
C THR A 432 22.29 -10.92 -10.33
N GLU A 433 23.07 -11.31 -11.33
CA GLU A 433 23.32 -10.58 -12.56
C GLU A 433 23.21 -11.53 -13.76
N ILE A 434 22.77 -10.99 -14.88
CA ILE A 434 22.72 -11.65 -16.18
C ILE A 434 23.24 -10.70 -17.26
N ILE A 435 23.64 -11.26 -18.39
CA ILE A 435 23.96 -10.49 -19.60
C ILE A 435 22.79 -10.61 -20.56
N VAL A 436 22.23 -9.50 -20.99
CA VAL A 436 21.23 -9.47 -22.06
C VAL A 436 21.95 -9.10 -23.35
N LEU A 437 21.88 -10.02 -24.31
CA LEU A 437 22.58 -9.98 -25.58
C LEU A 437 21.56 -9.94 -26.72
N GLN A 438 21.63 -8.91 -27.56
CA GLN A 438 20.88 -8.83 -28.81
C GLN A 438 21.84 -8.99 -29.97
N LEU A 439 21.49 -9.88 -30.90
CA LEU A 439 22.31 -10.23 -32.04
C LEU A 439 21.61 -9.87 -33.34
N ASN A 440 22.38 -9.39 -34.31
CA ASN A 440 22.01 -9.25 -35.70
C ASN A 440 22.55 -10.46 -36.47
N GLN A 441 21.72 -11.08 -37.31
CA GLN A 441 22.13 -12.05 -38.33
C GLN A 441 23.17 -13.09 -37.84
N HIS A 442 22.82 -13.89 -36.84
CA HIS A 442 23.68 -14.93 -36.29
C HIS A 442 23.23 -16.34 -36.70
N THR A 443 24.10 -17.32 -36.49
CA THR A 443 23.85 -18.74 -36.79
C THR A 443 23.62 -19.56 -35.52
N LYS A 444 23.01 -20.74 -35.67
CA LYS A 444 22.91 -21.72 -34.55
C LYS A 444 24.28 -22.12 -34.00
N GLN A 445 25.33 -22.06 -34.81
CA GLN A 445 26.69 -22.37 -34.37
C GLN A 445 27.23 -21.30 -33.44
N ASP A 446 26.93 -20.03 -33.70
CA ASP A 446 27.32 -18.92 -32.82
C ASP A 446 26.74 -19.12 -31.41
N ILE A 447 25.46 -19.51 -31.30
CA ILE A 447 24.82 -19.78 -30.00
C ILE A 447 25.46 -20.98 -29.28
N LYS A 448 25.83 -22.04 -30.00
CA LYS A 448 26.58 -23.17 -29.42
C LYS A 448 27.94 -22.74 -28.90
N ASN A 449 28.66 -21.89 -29.63
CA ASN A 449 29.94 -21.35 -29.19
C ASN A 449 29.78 -20.54 -27.89
N ILE A 450 28.74 -19.70 -27.80
CA ILE A 450 28.40 -18.97 -26.58
C ILE A 450 28.13 -19.94 -25.41
N GLN A 451 27.33 -20.97 -25.62
CA GLN A 451 27.01 -21.97 -24.58
C GLN A 451 28.25 -22.66 -23.99
N ASN A 452 29.34 -22.77 -24.77
CA ASN A 452 30.59 -23.39 -24.36
C ASN A 452 31.57 -22.44 -23.66
N ILE A 453 31.26 -21.15 -23.55
CA ILE A 453 32.12 -20.20 -22.84
C ILE A 453 32.12 -20.53 -21.34
N ASP A 454 33.31 -20.73 -20.78
CA ASP A 454 33.47 -20.99 -19.35
C ASP A 454 32.84 -19.87 -18.50
N GLY A 455 32.10 -20.29 -17.47
CA GLY A 455 31.31 -19.40 -16.61
C GLY A 455 29.89 -19.08 -17.11
N ILE A 456 29.51 -19.43 -18.35
CA ILE A 456 28.09 -19.40 -18.76
C ILE A 456 27.40 -20.65 -18.22
N LYS A 457 26.38 -20.45 -17.37
CA LYS A 457 25.62 -21.53 -16.75
C LYS A 457 24.40 -21.92 -17.58
N PHE A 458 23.71 -20.93 -18.13
CA PHE A 458 22.43 -21.12 -18.79
C PHE A 458 22.14 -19.94 -19.73
N ILE A 459 21.43 -20.20 -20.83
CA ILE A 459 21.00 -19.19 -21.78
C ILE A 459 19.50 -19.37 -22.05
N ILE A 460 18.77 -18.26 -21.96
CA ILE A 460 17.37 -18.15 -22.38
C ILE A 460 17.34 -17.41 -23.70
N GLU A 461 16.61 -17.94 -24.67
CA GLU A 461 16.22 -17.20 -25.87
C GLU A 461 14.91 -16.45 -25.56
N GLU A 462 15.01 -15.14 -25.31
CA GLU A 462 13.87 -14.28 -24.97
C GLU A 462 13.08 -13.88 -26.22
N ARG A 463 13.78 -13.55 -27.30
CA ARG A 463 13.18 -13.32 -28.62
C ARG A 463 13.92 -14.16 -29.64
N LYS A 464 13.14 -14.95 -30.37
CA LYS A 464 13.65 -15.96 -31.30
C LYS A 464 14.64 -15.33 -32.29
N ASP A 465 15.83 -15.93 -32.38
CA ASP A 465 16.91 -15.51 -33.27
C ASP A 465 17.31 -14.02 -33.11
N GLU A 466 17.04 -13.40 -31.95
CA GLU A 466 17.31 -11.96 -31.73
C GLU A 466 17.89 -11.67 -30.34
N LYS A 467 17.18 -12.03 -29.25
CA LYS A 467 17.51 -11.58 -27.89
C LYS A 467 17.70 -12.77 -26.96
N TYR A 468 18.82 -12.76 -26.25
CA TYR A 468 19.26 -13.81 -25.33
C TYR A 468 19.53 -13.24 -23.94
N ARG A 469 19.21 -14.02 -22.91
CA ARG A 469 19.51 -13.72 -21.50
C ARG A 469 20.47 -14.79 -20.99
N ILE A 470 21.69 -14.39 -20.65
CA ILE A 470 22.80 -15.27 -20.33
C ILE A 470 23.07 -15.21 -18.83
N PHE A 471 22.92 -16.35 -18.17
CA PHE A 471 23.21 -16.55 -16.75
C PHE A 471 24.67 -16.88 -16.58
N THR A 472 25.40 -15.97 -15.95
CA THR A 472 26.83 -16.10 -15.73
C THR A 472 27.13 -16.44 -14.29
N GLY A 473 28.10 -17.32 -14.03
CA GLY A 473 28.66 -17.51 -12.69
C GLY A 473 29.43 -16.28 -12.19
N HIS A 474 30.65 -16.50 -11.71
CA HIS A 474 31.50 -15.39 -11.30
C HIS A 474 32.09 -14.68 -12.52
N ASN A 475 32.28 -13.35 -12.43
CA ASN A 475 33.02 -12.52 -13.40
C ASN A 475 32.32 -12.22 -14.74
N SER A 476 31.09 -11.69 -14.69
CA SER A 476 30.31 -11.23 -15.86
C SER A 476 31.10 -10.34 -16.83
N SER A 477 32.01 -9.50 -16.32
CA SER A 477 32.86 -8.62 -17.15
C SER A 477 33.84 -9.39 -18.05
N GLN A 478 34.37 -10.53 -17.61
CA GLN A 478 35.27 -11.35 -18.43
C GLN A 478 34.49 -12.05 -19.54
N ILE A 479 33.29 -12.55 -19.24
CA ILE A 479 32.39 -13.16 -20.22
C ILE A 479 32.00 -12.16 -21.30
N ILE A 480 31.70 -10.90 -20.94
CA ILE A 480 31.42 -9.84 -21.92
C ILE A 480 32.59 -9.65 -22.89
N LYS A 481 33.83 -9.63 -22.39
CA LYS A 481 35.01 -9.53 -23.27
C LYS A 481 35.12 -10.72 -24.22
N THR A 482 34.81 -11.92 -23.76
CA THR A 482 34.78 -13.12 -24.60
C THR A 482 33.67 -13.04 -25.65
N LEU A 483 32.46 -12.60 -25.27
CA LEU A 483 31.35 -12.40 -26.20
C LEU A 483 31.72 -11.40 -27.32
N PHE A 484 32.36 -10.28 -26.98
CA PHE A 484 32.83 -9.32 -28.00
C PHE A 484 33.87 -9.92 -28.95
N LYS A 485 34.75 -10.80 -28.47
CA LYS A 485 35.74 -11.48 -29.31
C LYS A 485 35.11 -12.51 -30.26
N GLU A 486 34.15 -13.28 -29.76
CA GLU A 486 33.50 -14.36 -30.52
C GLU A 486 32.48 -13.83 -31.54
N LEU A 487 31.73 -12.78 -31.20
CA LEU A 487 30.58 -12.33 -31.97
C LEU A 487 30.81 -11.02 -32.72
N GLY A 488 31.74 -10.19 -32.24
CA GLY A 488 32.14 -8.95 -32.91
C GLY A 488 30.97 -8.05 -33.30
N ASP A 489 30.88 -7.78 -34.60
CA ASP A 489 29.88 -6.93 -35.26
C ASP A 489 28.45 -7.51 -35.27
N LYS A 490 28.29 -8.81 -34.96
CA LYS A 490 26.97 -9.43 -34.79
C LYS A 490 26.25 -8.92 -33.54
N ILE A 491 26.95 -8.31 -32.58
CA ILE A 491 26.33 -7.78 -31.37
C ILE A 491 25.64 -6.45 -31.69
N PHE A 492 24.31 -6.45 -31.64
CA PHE A 492 23.51 -5.22 -31.76
C PHE A 492 23.47 -4.45 -30.44
N ASN A 493 23.22 -5.16 -29.34
CA ASN A 493 23.15 -4.58 -28.01
C ASN A 493 23.63 -5.59 -26.97
N LEU A 494 24.30 -5.09 -25.93
CA LEU A 494 24.75 -5.89 -24.80
C LEU A 494 24.62 -5.05 -23.54
N SER A 495 23.84 -5.55 -22.58
CA SER A 495 23.64 -4.92 -21.28
C SER A 495 23.82 -5.91 -20.13
N LYS A 496 24.21 -5.41 -18.96
CA LYS A 496 24.07 -6.14 -17.71
C LYS A 496 22.73 -5.79 -17.08
N GLU A 497 21.99 -6.80 -16.68
CA GLU A 497 20.70 -6.64 -16.02
C GLU A 497 20.63 -7.50 -14.77
N LYS A 498 19.69 -7.17 -13.88
CA LYS A 498 19.28 -8.09 -12.82
C LYS A 498 18.26 -9.07 -13.40
N PRO A 499 18.27 -10.33 -12.95
CA PRO A 499 17.22 -11.25 -13.33
C PRO A 499 15.86 -10.80 -12.77
N GLY A 500 14.80 -11.17 -13.48
CA GLY A 500 13.41 -10.87 -13.13
C GLY A 500 12.52 -12.10 -13.17
N LEU A 501 11.21 -11.89 -13.01
CA LEU A 501 10.23 -13.01 -12.99
C LEU A 501 10.20 -13.80 -14.31
N ILE A 502 10.48 -13.15 -15.43
CA ILE A 502 10.60 -13.76 -16.77
C ILE A 502 11.65 -14.86 -16.83
N ASP A 503 12.64 -14.81 -15.93
CA ASP A 503 13.76 -15.74 -15.92
C ASP A 503 13.48 -17.03 -15.15
N VAL A 504 12.51 -17.01 -14.23
CA VAL A 504 12.30 -18.09 -13.26
C VAL A 504 11.74 -19.34 -13.93
N ILE A 505 10.67 -19.22 -14.72
CA ILE A 505 10.07 -20.38 -15.41
C ILE A 505 11.07 -21.08 -16.35
N PRO A 506 11.78 -20.36 -17.26
CA PRO A 506 12.79 -20.99 -18.11
C PRO A 506 13.90 -21.69 -17.31
N TYR A 507 14.38 -21.06 -16.24
CA TYR A 507 15.42 -21.64 -15.39
C TYR A 507 14.96 -22.91 -14.65
N LEU A 508 13.78 -22.91 -14.04
CA LEU A 508 13.25 -24.08 -13.33
C LEU A 508 13.04 -25.27 -14.29
N ARG A 509 12.60 -25.00 -15.52
CA ARG A 509 12.48 -26.03 -16.56
C ARG A 509 13.83 -26.58 -17.00
N TYR A 510 14.84 -25.72 -17.15
CA TYR A 510 16.21 -26.13 -17.44
C TYR A 510 16.75 -27.04 -16.33
N LYS A 511 16.58 -26.65 -15.06
CA LYS A 511 17.00 -27.44 -13.90
C LYS A 511 16.36 -28.83 -13.90
N LYS A 512 15.05 -28.92 -14.16
CA LYS A 512 14.30 -30.19 -14.23
C LYS A 512 14.73 -31.11 -15.37
N ARG A 513 15.33 -30.59 -16.44
CA ARG A 513 15.83 -31.40 -17.56
C ARG A 513 17.20 -32.02 -17.27
N ILE A 514 17.95 -31.47 -16.32
CA ILE A 514 19.33 -31.89 -16.00
C ILE A 514 19.38 -32.75 -14.74
N SER A 515 18.42 -32.57 -13.82
CA SER A 515 18.13 -33.51 -12.74
C SER A 515 17.46 -34.77 -13.25
#